data_AF-A0A1F2Y1L5-F1
#
_entry.id   AF-A0A1F2Y1L5-F1
#
_cell.length_a   1.000
_cell.length_b   1.000
_cell.length_c   1.000
_cell.angle_alpha   90.00
_cell.angle_beta   90.00
_cell.angle_gamma   90.00
#
_symmetry.space_group_name_H-M   'P 1'
#
loop_
_entity.id
_entity.type
_entity.pdbx_description
1 polymer ?
#
loop_
_entity_poly.entity_id
_entity_poly.type
_entity_poly.pdbx_seq_one_letter_code
_entity_poly.pdbx_strand_id
1 'polypeptide(L)'
;MRTTLTLDDDIAVRLDRLRRNGRTLKEVVNEALRAGLDALEQRPRQTRTSYTTPMDLGKPLVDNIDDVWGVLEAVDGPDRP
;
A
#
# COMPACT_ATOMS: atom_id res chain seq x y z
N MET A 1 24.78 -15.96 21.21
CA MET A 1 24.12 -16.31 22.48
C MET A 1 23.40 -17.66 22.32
N ARG A 2 23.32 -18.48 23.38
CA ARG A 2 22.48 -19.69 23.42
C ARG A 2 21.21 -19.36 24.20
N THR A 3 20.07 -19.54 23.55
CA THR A 3 18.74 -19.21 24.06
C THR A 3 17.78 -20.34 23.76
N THR A 4 16.76 -20.49 24.59
CA THR A 4 15.62 -21.38 24.34
C THR A 4 14.40 -20.49 24.13
N LEU A 5 13.67 -20.71 23.04
CA LEU A 5 12.49 -19.94 22.66
C LEU A 5 11.36 -20.92 22.37
N THR A 6 10.22 -20.75 23.03
CA THR A 6 8.98 -21.45 22.70
C THR A 6 8.33 -20.76 21.51
N LEU A 7 7.91 -21.54 20.50
CA LEU A 7 7.28 -21.05 19.28
C LEU A 7 5.91 -21.69 19.12
N ASP A 8 4.95 -20.91 18.61
CA ASP A 8 3.65 -21.45 18.21
C ASP A 8 3.79 -22.39 17.00
N ASP A 9 2.88 -23.35 16.89
CA ASP A 9 2.93 -24.40 15.86
C ASP A 9 2.93 -23.82 14.44
N ASP A 10 2.19 -22.74 14.19
CA ASP A 10 2.13 -22.11 12.87
C ASP A 10 3.45 -21.41 12.50
N ILE A 11 4.12 -20.79 13.47
CA ILE A 11 5.45 -20.18 13.32
C ILE A 11 6.49 -21.27 13.03
N ALA A 12 6.46 -22.38 13.78
CA ALA A 12 7.38 -23.51 13.58
C ALA A 12 7.27 -24.07 12.16
N VAL A 13 6.05 -24.27 11.65
CA VAL A 13 5.79 -24.73 10.28
C VAL A 13 6.30 -23.72 9.24
N ARG A 14 6.14 -22.41 9.46
CA ARG A 14 6.65 -21.38 8.53
C ARG A 14 8.17 -21.35 8.49
N LEU A 15 8.84 -21.42 9.64
CA LEU A 15 10.30 -21.47 9.72
C LEU A 15 10.86 -22.70 9.02
N ASP A 16 10.23 -23.86 9.18
CA ASP A 16 10.67 -25.09 8.49
C ASP A 16 10.54 -24.98 6.97
N ARG A 17 9.46 -24.36 6.46
CA ARG A 17 9.30 -24.09 5.03
C ARG A 17 10.39 -23.15 4.48
N LEU A 18 10.79 -22.14 5.25
CA LEU A 18 11.84 -21.19 4.86
C LEU A 18 13.24 -21.82 4.86
N ARG A 19 13.46 -22.90 5.62
CA ARG A 19 14.75 -23.60 5.68
C ARG A 19 15.10 -24.41 4.44
N ARG A 20 14.16 -24.62 3.51
CA ARG A 20 14.30 -25.53 2.34
C ARG A 20 15.52 -25.29 1.45
N ASN A 21 16.22 -24.17 1.59
CA ASN A 21 17.40 -23.80 0.81
C ASN A 21 18.75 -24.03 1.53
N GLY A 22 18.87 -25.09 2.34
CA GLY A 22 20.14 -25.42 3.04
C GLY A 22 20.48 -24.51 4.22
N ARG A 23 19.52 -23.70 4.68
CA ARG A 23 19.69 -22.76 5.79
C ARG A 23 19.46 -23.45 7.14
N THR A 24 20.29 -23.14 8.12
CA THR A 24 20.11 -23.60 9.49
C THR A 24 18.91 -22.91 10.15
N LEU A 25 18.28 -23.58 11.14
CA LEU A 25 17.18 -22.97 11.92
C LEU A 25 17.60 -21.63 12.53
N LYS A 26 18.83 -21.57 13.04
CA LYS A 26 19.41 -20.35 13.65
C LYS A 26 19.49 -19.20 12.66
N GLU A 27 19.89 -19.44 11.41
CA GLU A 27 19.99 -18.39 10.40
C GLU A 27 18.62 -17.82 10.06
N VAL A 28 17.64 -18.68 9.80
CA VAL A 28 16.28 -18.27 9.45
C VAL A 28 15.62 -17.52 10.60
N VAL A 29 15.74 -18.03 11.83
CA VAL A 29 15.19 -17.38 13.03
C VAL A 29 15.81 -16.00 13.24
N ASN A 30 17.14 -15.87 13.15
CA ASN A 30 17.79 -14.58 13.37
C ASN A 30 17.48 -13.58 12.25
N GLU A 31 17.35 -14.02 11.00
CA GLU A 31 16.92 -13.14 9.90
C GLU A 31 15.50 -12.64 10.11
N ALA A 32 14.57 -13.54 10.43
CA ALA A 32 13.18 -13.19 10.70
C ALA A 32 13.06 -12.23 11.90
N LEU A 33 13.80 -12.49 12.98
CA LEU A 33 13.79 -11.64 14.17
C LEU A 33 14.38 -10.25 13.88
N ARG A 34 15.46 -10.14 13.10
CA ARG A 34 16.00 -8.82 12.71
C ARG A 34 14.99 -8.03 11.91
N ALA A 35 14.42 -8.62 10.85
CA ALA A 35 13.42 -7.96 10.04
C ALA A 35 12.18 -7.56 10.86
N GLY A 36 11.75 -8.41 11.80
CA GLY A 36 10.66 -8.13 12.71
C GLY A 36 10.96 -7.00 13.69
N LEU A 37 12.14 -7.01 14.32
CA LEU A 37 12.56 -5.93 15.22
C LEU A 37 12.72 -4.61 14.48
N ASP A 38 13.35 -4.61 13.30
CA ASP A 38 13.46 -3.42 12.46
C ASP A 38 12.09 -2.84 12.13
N ALA A 39 11.10 -3.69 11.82
CA ALA A 39 9.73 -3.25 11.53
C ALA A 39 8.98 -2.73 12.76
N LEU A 40 9.26 -3.29 13.95
CA LEU A 40 8.68 -2.84 15.22
C LEU A 40 9.31 -1.52 15.71
N GLU A 41 10.60 -1.33 15.49
CA GLU A 41 11.35 -0.12 15.85
C GLU A 41 11.09 1.03 14.88
N GLN A 42 10.84 0.73 13.60
CA GLN A 42 10.32 1.69 12.65
C GLN A 42 8.95 2.17 13.14
N ARG A 43 8.90 3.34 13.77
CA ARG A 43 7.66 4.07 14.00
C ARG A 43 6.86 4.02 12.71
N PRO A 44 5.56 3.64 12.73
CA PRO A 44 4.76 3.64 11.51
C PRO A 44 4.94 5.01 10.88
N ARG A 45 5.58 5.02 9.71
CA ARG A 45 5.75 6.24 8.92
C ARG A 45 4.35 6.76 8.80
N GLN A 46 4.06 7.90 9.44
CA GLN A 46 2.74 8.53 9.35
C GLN A 46 2.42 8.50 7.86
N THR A 47 1.46 7.67 7.49
CA THR A 47 0.90 7.69 6.15
C THR A 47 0.33 9.09 6.10
N ARG A 48 1.09 10.02 5.51
CA ARG A 48 0.60 11.35 5.24
C ARG A 48 -0.60 11.08 4.36
N THR A 49 -1.78 11.15 4.96
CA THR A 49 -3.02 11.08 4.23
C THR A 49 -2.92 12.22 3.22
N SER A 50 -2.76 11.86 1.95
CA SER A 50 -2.75 12.85 0.89
C SER A 50 -4.19 13.32 0.77
N TYR A 51 -4.44 14.55 1.18
CA TYR A 51 -5.70 15.22 0.92
C TYR A 51 -5.56 16.00 -0.39
N THR A 52 -6.53 15.88 -1.27
CA THR A 52 -6.65 16.78 -2.42
C THR A 52 -7.06 18.15 -1.89
N THR A 53 -6.29 19.19 -2.23
CA THR A 53 -6.65 20.58 -1.92
C THR A 53 -7.79 21.01 -2.85
N PRO A 54 -8.93 21.48 -2.33
CA PRO A 54 -9.99 22.05 -3.17
C PRO A 54 -9.45 23.26 -3.94
N MET A 55 -9.78 23.35 -5.22
CA MET A 55 -9.47 24.50 -6.05
C MET A 55 -10.77 25.13 -6.53
N ASP A 56 -10.82 26.46 -6.51
CA ASP A 56 -11.94 27.22 -7.09
C ASP A 56 -11.83 27.14 -8.62
N LEU A 57 -12.82 26.51 -9.26
CA LEU A 57 -12.92 26.38 -10.71
C LEU A 57 -13.73 27.52 -11.35
N GLY A 58 -14.23 28.47 -10.55
CA GLY A 58 -15.08 29.55 -11.01
C GLY A 58 -16.48 29.06 -11.41
N LYS A 59 -17.11 29.79 -12.33
CA LYS A 59 -18.45 29.46 -12.80
C LYS A 59 -18.41 28.25 -13.75
N PRO A 60 -19.35 27.30 -13.63
CA PRO A 60 -19.50 26.22 -14.59
C PRO A 60 -19.63 26.73 -16.02
N LEU A 61 -19.02 26.04 -16.98
CA LEU A 61 -19.17 26.33 -18.41
C LEU A 61 -20.57 25.99 -18.93
N VAL A 62 -21.23 25.04 -18.25
CA VAL A 62 -22.55 24.49 -18.59
C VAL A 62 -23.47 24.59 -17.38
N ASP A 63 -24.74 24.94 -17.61
CA ASP A 63 -25.74 25.14 -16.55
C ASP A 63 -26.24 23.81 -15.95
N ASN A 64 -26.22 22.73 -16.73
CA ASN A 64 -26.66 21.40 -16.33
C ASN A 64 -25.66 20.33 -16.79
N ILE A 65 -25.23 19.46 -15.86
CA ILE A 65 -24.31 18.35 -16.13
C ILE A 65 -25.01 16.99 -16.25
N ASP A 66 -26.32 16.93 -16.00
CA ASP A 66 -27.09 15.68 -16.09
C ASP A 66 -27.38 15.28 -17.54
N ASP A 67 -27.29 16.23 -18.49
CA ASP A 67 -27.34 15.97 -19.92
C ASP A 67 -25.92 15.81 -20.47
N VAL A 68 -25.40 14.59 -20.38
CA VAL A 68 -24.05 14.24 -20.83
C VAL A 68 -23.82 14.63 -22.30
N TRP A 69 -24.82 14.47 -23.17
CA TRP A 69 -24.68 14.77 -24.60
C TRP A 69 -24.59 16.27 -24.85
N GLY A 70 -25.48 17.05 -24.23
CA GLY A 70 -25.44 18.52 -24.33
C GLY A 70 -24.14 19.12 -23.76
N VAL A 71 -23.58 18.53 -22.70
CA VAL A 71 -22.27 18.96 -22.17
C VAL A 71 -21.14 18.70 -23.15
N LEU A 72 -21.09 17.51 -23.76
CA LEU A 72 -20.04 17.18 -24.73
C LEU A 72 -20.11 18.10 -25.96
N GLU A 73 -21.29 18.37 -26.50
CA GLU A 73 -21.45 19.31 -27.63
C GLU A 73 -20.98 20.73 -27.28
N ALA A 74 -21.31 21.22 -26.08
CA ALA A 74 -20.89 22.54 -25.61
C ALA A 74 -19.36 22.63 -25.38
N VAL A 75 -18.70 21.54 -24.98
CA VAL A 75 -17.26 21.50 -24.71
C VAL A 75 -16.43 21.25 -25.97
N ASP A 76 -16.85 20.31 -26.82
CA ASP A 76 -16.11 19.90 -28.01
C ASP A 76 -16.26 20.90 -29.17
N GLY A 77 -17.33 21.70 -29.19
CA GLY A 77 -17.63 22.65 -30.25
C GLY A 77 -18.15 21.97 -31.53
N PRO A 78 -18.55 22.73 -32.57
CA PRO A 78 -19.04 22.14 -33.81
C PRO A 78 -17.92 21.32 -34.47
N ASP A 79 -18.27 20.11 -34.90
CA ASP A 79 -17.40 19.18 -35.61
C ASP A 79 -16.71 19.93 -36.76
N ARG A 80 -15.39 20.15 -36.64
CA ARG A 80 -14.63 20.86 -37.67
C ARG A 80 -14.48 19.90 -38.86
N PRO A 81 -14.89 20.30 -40.08
CA PRO A 81 -14.65 19.51 -41.29
C PRO A 81 -13.16 19.40 -41.62
#